data_AF-A0A9X1K0S1-F1
#
_entry.id   AF-A0A9X1K0S1-F1
#
_cell.length_a   1.000
_cell.length_b   1.000
_cell.length_c   1.000
_cell.angle_alpha   90.00
_cell.angle_beta   90.00
_cell.angle_gamma   90.00
#
_symmetry.space_group_name_H-M   'P 1'
#
loop_
_entity.id
_entity.type
_entity.pdbx_description
1 polymer ?
#
loop_
_entity_poly.entity_id
_entity_poly.type
_entity_poly.pdbx_seq_one_letter_code
_entity_poly.pdbx_strand_id
1 'polypeptide(L)'
;MSQITNTLLMIRPVAFRMNEETAVNNYFQEDIDIKNAEINAKAQAEFDAFVEKLRAVGVNVIVENDDLLMDTPDSIFPNNWVSFHENGIVALYPMFAENRRRERREEVMDRLEAEGFLIEGFMDYTTAEEEGLFLEGTGSILMDRVNGKAYCALSPRADEDLFIEFCEDFEYDPVIFNAYQTVNGERLPIYHTNVMMCLAENFCVICLDTIDDPKERKEVVKQLRESNKEIIKITEAQMYQFAGNMLQVLGANDKRYLVMSTAAHKSLTPEQMRAIEKHCSILSSELETIETCGGGSARCMMAEVFLPKAED
;
A
#
# COMPACT_ATOMS: atom_id res chain seq x y z
N MET A 1 10.68 -9.61 -13.98
CA MET A 1 9.94 -9.22 -12.78
C MET A 1 10.86 -9.08 -11.59
N SER A 2 11.26 -7.84 -11.33
CA SER A 2 11.82 -7.40 -10.06
C SER A 2 10.72 -7.36 -9.00
N GLN A 3 11.07 -7.71 -7.75
CA GLN A 3 10.12 -7.64 -6.63
C GLN A 3 9.97 -6.22 -6.09
N ILE A 4 11.04 -5.43 -6.16
CA ILE A 4 11.14 -4.10 -5.59
C ILE A 4 11.69 -3.14 -6.65
N THR A 5 11.31 -1.88 -6.54
CA THR A 5 11.75 -0.79 -7.43
C THR A 5 12.52 0.26 -6.65
N ASN A 6 13.29 1.06 -7.37
CA ASN A 6 13.89 2.29 -6.84
C ASN A 6 13.03 3.53 -7.08
N THR A 7 11.89 3.41 -7.78
CA THR A 7 11.06 4.55 -8.16
C THR A 7 9.68 4.46 -7.52
N LEU A 8 9.26 5.57 -6.90
CA LEU A 8 7.97 5.71 -6.27
C LEU A 8 7.24 6.94 -6.81
N LEU A 9 5.96 6.79 -7.08
CA LEU A 9 5.01 7.89 -7.21
C LEU A 9 4.38 8.16 -5.84
N MET A 10 4.36 9.43 -5.43
CA MET A 10 3.70 9.90 -4.22
C MET A 10 2.88 11.15 -4.52
N ILE A 11 1.73 11.30 -3.89
CA ILE A 11 0.85 12.46 -4.08
C ILE A 11 0.89 13.34 -2.84
N ARG A 12 1.31 14.59 -3.02
CA ARG A 12 1.36 15.58 -1.95
C ARG A 12 -0.06 16.11 -1.69
N PRO A 13 -0.61 15.96 -0.48
CA PRO A 13 -1.98 16.38 -0.20
C PRO A 13 -2.13 17.90 -0.24
N VAL A 14 -3.33 18.37 -0.60
CA VAL A 14 -3.70 19.80 -0.57
C VAL A 14 -4.84 20.12 0.40
N ALA A 15 -5.67 19.14 0.74
CA ALA A 15 -6.81 19.27 1.65
C ALA A 15 -7.01 18.02 2.55
N PHE A 16 -5.92 17.46 3.08
CA PHE A 16 -5.93 16.26 3.92
C PHE A 16 -6.71 16.48 5.23
N ARG A 17 -7.57 15.51 5.54
CA ARG A 17 -8.45 15.43 6.72
C ARG A 17 -8.98 14.00 6.83
N MET A 18 -9.66 13.68 7.94
CA MET A 18 -10.45 12.45 8.02
C MET A 18 -11.51 12.44 6.91
N ASN A 19 -11.61 11.33 6.19
CA ASN A 19 -12.56 11.17 5.09
C ASN A 19 -13.82 10.43 5.56
N GLU A 20 -14.93 11.15 5.55
CA GLU A 20 -16.24 10.68 6.02
C GLU A 20 -16.76 9.47 5.24
N GLU A 21 -16.42 9.36 3.94
CA GLU A 21 -16.86 8.25 3.08
C GLU A 21 -16.04 6.96 3.33
N THR A 22 -14.80 7.08 3.82
CA THR A 22 -13.97 5.91 4.14
C THR A 22 -14.07 5.46 5.59
N ALA A 23 -14.42 6.37 6.51
CA ALA A 23 -14.51 6.09 7.94
C ALA A 23 -15.53 5.00 8.29
N VAL A 24 -16.49 4.71 7.39
CA VAL A 24 -17.51 3.67 7.57
C VAL A 24 -16.93 2.25 7.69
N ASN A 25 -15.77 2.00 7.07
CA ASN A 25 -15.11 0.68 7.06
C ASN A 25 -13.58 0.75 7.25
N ASN A 26 -12.99 1.95 7.40
CA ASN A 26 -11.60 2.14 7.85
C ASN A 26 -11.56 2.50 9.34
N TYR A 27 -11.54 1.47 10.19
CA TYR A 27 -11.51 1.63 11.65
C TYR A 27 -10.16 2.08 12.23
N PHE A 28 -9.17 2.40 11.38
CA PHE A 28 -7.89 3.00 11.79
C PHE A 28 -7.95 4.53 11.83
N GLN A 29 -8.98 5.15 11.26
CA GLN A 29 -9.17 6.60 11.31
C GLN A 29 -9.71 7.03 12.68
N GLU A 30 -9.13 8.09 13.23
CA GLU A 30 -9.56 8.76 14.45
C GLU A 30 -9.76 10.26 14.19
N ASP A 31 -10.70 10.86 14.92
CA ASP A 31 -10.98 12.30 14.85
C ASP A 31 -10.01 13.08 15.77
N ILE A 32 -9.44 14.17 15.26
CA ILE A 32 -8.57 15.06 16.02
C ILE A 32 -9.26 16.41 16.18
N ASP A 33 -9.40 16.89 17.42
CA ASP A 33 -10.02 18.18 17.76
C ASP A 33 -9.13 19.39 17.40
N ILE A 34 -8.77 19.51 16.12
CA ILE A 34 -8.06 20.64 15.51
C ILE A 34 -8.67 20.98 14.14
N LYS A 35 -8.40 22.19 13.62
CA LYS A 35 -8.96 22.63 12.34
C LYS A 35 -8.35 21.85 11.17
N ASN A 36 -9.15 21.50 10.16
CA ASN A 36 -8.70 20.82 8.93
C ASN A 36 -7.48 21.49 8.27
N ALA A 37 -7.40 22.83 8.27
CA ALA A 37 -6.24 23.53 7.73
C ALA A 37 -4.93 23.24 8.50
N GLU A 38 -5.02 23.02 9.81
CA GLU A 38 -3.89 22.63 10.66
C GLU A 38 -3.52 21.16 10.45
N ILE A 39 -4.52 20.27 10.32
CA ILE A 39 -4.31 18.85 9.97
C ILE A 39 -3.53 18.76 8.65
N ASN A 40 -4.02 19.44 7.60
CA ASN A 40 -3.37 19.42 6.30
C ASN A 40 -1.94 19.98 6.35
N ALA A 41 -1.68 21.05 7.10
CA ALA A 41 -0.33 21.60 7.25
C ALA A 41 0.63 20.62 7.94
N LYS A 42 0.16 19.88 8.95
CA LYS A 42 0.95 18.83 9.62
C LYS A 42 1.20 17.64 8.70
N ALA A 43 0.18 17.16 8.01
CA ALA A 43 0.30 16.07 7.04
C ALA A 43 1.26 16.42 5.89
N GLN A 44 1.22 17.66 5.38
CA GLN A 44 2.19 18.14 4.40
C GLN A 44 3.62 18.14 4.95
N ALA A 45 3.84 18.56 6.20
CA ALA A 45 5.17 18.53 6.81
C ALA A 45 5.69 17.10 7.01
N GLU A 46 4.83 16.17 7.43
CA GLU A 46 5.15 14.74 7.54
C GLU A 46 5.47 14.13 6.17
N PHE A 47 4.65 14.42 5.15
CA PHE A 47 4.86 14.01 3.77
C PHE A 47 6.20 14.52 3.22
N ASP A 48 6.46 15.83 3.33
CA ASP A 48 7.68 16.46 2.81
C ASP A 48 8.92 15.87 3.50
N ALA A 49 8.88 15.68 4.83
CA ALA A 49 9.97 15.03 5.56
C ALA A 49 10.17 13.56 5.15
N PHE A 50 9.10 12.85 4.83
CA PHE A 50 9.17 11.46 4.38
C PHE A 50 9.80 11.34 2.99
N VAL A 51 9.40 12.19 2.05
CA VAL A 51 10.00 12.29 0.71
C VAL A 51 11.50 12.59 0.79
N GLU A 52 11.91 13.55 1.64
CA GLU A 52 13.33 13.89 1.81
C GLU A 52 14.15 12.71 2.36
N LYS A 53 13.61 11.92 3.30
CA LYS A 53 14.27 10.72 3.81
C LYS A 53 14.46 9.63 2.74
N LEU A 54 13.46 9.41 1.91
CA LEU A 54 13.51 8.45 0.80
C LEU A 54 14.58 8.87 -0.22
N ARG A 55 14.54 10.14 -0.64
CA ARG A 55 15.53 10.71 -1.58
C ARG A 55 16.95 10.68 -1.01
N ALA A 56 17.12 10.92 0.28
CA ALA A 56 18.42 10.88 0.95
C ALA A 56 19.10 9.50 0.90
N VAL A 57 18.34 8.41 0.77
CA VAL A 57 18.89 7.06 0.59
C VAL A 57 18.96 6.61 -0.88
N GLY A 58 18.63 7.50 -1.83
CA GLY A 58 18.73 7.27 -3.26
C GLY A 58 17.50 6.64 -3.92
N VAL A 59 16.35 6.67 -3.26
CA VAL A 59 15.06 6.33 -3.90
C VAL A 59 14.64 7.49 -4.80
N ASN A 60 14.24 7.19 -6.03
CA ASN A 60 13.68 8.16 -6.96
C ASN A 60 12.20 8.40 -6.61
N VAL A 61 11.90 9.56 -6.03
CA VAL A 61 10.53 9.90 -5.61
C VAL A 61 9.96 10.98 -6.52
N ILE A 62 8.99 10.59 -7.33
CA ILE A 62 8.19 11.46 -8.20
C ILE A 62 7.00 11.93 -7.38
N VAL A 63 6.93 13.25 -7.19
CA VAL A 63 5.87 13.87 -6.38
C VAL A 63 4.99 14.69 -7.30
N GLU A 64 3.69 14.41 -7.27
CA GLU A 64 2.67 15.27 -7.84
C GLU A 64 1.80 15.89 -6.75
N ASN A 65 1.33 17.12 -6.98
CA ASN A 65 0.40 17.75 -6.03
C ASN A 65 -1.02 17.27 -6.32
N ASP A 66 -1.81 17.09 -5.28
CA ASP A 66 -3.26 16.92 -5.44
C ASP A 66 -3.94 18.21 -5.92
N ASP A 67 -5.18 18.12 -6.39
CA ASP A 67 -5.99 19.25 -6.85
C ASP A 67 -7.10 19.59 -5.85
N LEU A 68 -7.07 20.83 -5.35
CA LEU A 68 -8.06 21.35 -4.41
C LEU A 68 -9.49 21.29 -4.96
N LEU A 69 -9.66 21.34 -6.27
CA LEU A 69 -10.98 21.29 -6.92
C LEU A 69 -11.63 19.91 -6.87
N MET A 70 -10.84 18.85 -6.65
CA MET A 70 -11.31 17.46 -6.67
C MET A 70 -11.91 17.02 -5.33
N ASP A 71 -11.60 17.71 -4.24
CA ASP A 71 -12.00 17.37 -2.87
C ASP A 71 -11.75 15.87 -2.54
N THR A 72 -10.48 15.51 -2.58
CA THR A 72 -9.94 14.14 -2.44
C THR A 72 -9.03 14.07 -1.20
N PRO A 73 -9.59 14.00 0.02
CA PRO A 73 -8.81 14.04 1.25
C PRO A 73 -7.80 12.90 1.40
N ASP A 74 -8.04 11.75 0.75
CA ASP A 74 -7.18 10.56 0.78
C ASP A 74 -6.25 10.42 -0.44
N SER A 75 -6.14 11.44 -1.30
CA SER A 75 -5.29 11.43 -2.50
C SER A 75 -3.82 11.09 -2.23
N ILE A 76 -3.36 11.33 -1.00
CA ILE A 76 -2.05 10.96 -0.47
C ILE A 76 -1.76 9.46 -0.56
N PHE A 77 -2.78 8.60 -0.77
CA PHE A 77 -2.66 7.15 -0.88
C PHE A 77 -2.88 6.65 -2.33
N PRO A 78 -1.97 6.96 -3.28
CA PRO A 78 -2.14 6.61 -4.69
C PRO A 78 -2.13 5.10 -4.95
N ASN A 79 -1.56 4.33 -4.02
CA ASN A 79 -1.39 2.89 -4.14
C ASN A 79 -2.74 2.13 -4.23
N ASN A 80 -3.85 2.80 -3.91
CA ASN A 80 -5.19 2.21 -3.95
C ASN A 80 -5.85 2.28 -5.32
N TRP A 81 -5.51 3.26 -6.15
CA TRP A 81 -6.19 3.47 -7.43
C TRP A 81 -5.33 3.15 -8.66
N VAL A 82 -4.00 3.05 -8.50
CA VAL A 82 -3.07 2.72 -9.60
C VAL A 82 -1.96 1.75 -9.20
N SER A 83 -1.53 0.94 -10.16
CA SER A 83 -0.27 0.22 -10.11
C SER A 83 0.42 0.21 -11.48
N PHE A 84 1.74 0.03 -11.47
CA PHE A 84 2.61 0.19 -12.62
C PHE A 84 3.42 -1.10 -12.83
N HIS A 85 3.52 -1.60 -14.06
CA HIS A 85 4.08 -2.92 -14.34
C HIS A 85 5.24 -2.89 -15.35
N GLU A 86 6.16 -3.85 -15.25
CA GLU A 86 7.39 -3.92 -16.08
C GLU A 86 7.12 -4.09 -17.58
N ASN A 87 5.94 -4.59 -17.95
CA ASN A 87 5.50 -4.71 -19.34
C ASN A 87 4.94 -3.40 -19.91
N GLY A 88 5.05 -2.27 -19.19
CA GLY A 88 4.53 -0.97 -19.62
C GLY A 88 3.03 -0.78 -19.38
N ILE A 89 2.35 -1.75 -18.75
CA ILE A 89 0.93 -1.64 -18.43
C ILE A 89 0.73 -0.86 -17.12
N VAL A 90 -0.27 0.03 -17.14
CA VAL A 90 -0.83 0.70 -15.96
C VAL A 90 -2.17 0.06 -15.62
N ALA A 91 -2.34 -0.40 -14.38
CA ALA A 91 -3.64 -0.87 -13.91
C ALA A 91 -4.39 0.25 -13.19
N LEU A 92 -5.66 0.47 -13.54
CA LEU A 92 -6.57 1.40 -12.87
C LEU A 92 -7.64 0.63 -12.11
N TYR A 93 -7.88 1.03 -10.87
CA TYR A 93 -8.65 0.24 -9.92
C TYR A 93 -9.98 0.89 -9.50
N PRO A 94 -11.05 0.09 -9.31
CA PRO A 94 -12.32 0.56 -8.79
C PRO A 94 -12.24 0.80 -7.28
N MET A 95 -12.74 1.97 -6.86
CA MET A 95 -12.65 2.46 -5.47
C MET A 95 -14.01 2.45 -4.79
N PHE A 96 -14.07 1.96 -3.55
CA PHE A 96 -15.32 1.83 -2.80
C PHE A 96 -15.97 3.20 -2.55
N ALA A 97 -15.20 4.12 -1.96
CA ALA A 97 -15.67 5.47 -1.67
C ALA A 97 -15.75 6.31 -2.96
N GLU A 98 -16.88 6.99 -3.17
CA GLU A 98 -17.14 7.74 -4.40
C GLU A 98 -16.19 8.92 -4.56
N ASN A 99 -15.85 9.60 -3.47
CA ASN A 99 -14.90 10.70 -3.51
C ASN A 99 -13.49 10.28 -3.94
N ARG A 100 -13.07 9.07 -3.60
CA ARG A 100 -11.75 8.54 -3.96
C ARG A 100 -11.61 8.21 -5.44
N ARG A 101 -12.72 8.01 -6.15
CA ARG A 101 -12.74 7.80 -7.61
C ARG A 101 -12.18 8.99 -8.39
N ARG A 102 -12.29 10.19 -7.81
CA ARG A 102 -11.74 11.45 -8.35
C ARG A 102 -10.23 11.55 -8.20
N GLU A 103 -9.58 10.67 -7.43
CA GLU A 103 -8.12 10.63 -7.29
C GLU A 103 -7.41 10.14 -8.57
N ARG A 104 -8.13 9.42 -9.44
CA ARG A 104 -7.63 8.95 -10.74
C ARG A 104 -7.46 10.14 -11.69
N ARG A 105 -6.22 10.58 -11.87
CA ARG A 105 -5.89 11.77 -12.67
C ARG A 105 -4.94 11.42 -13.81
N GLU A 106 -5.33 11.78 -15.03
CA GLU A 106 -4.56 11.54 -16.26
C GLU A 106 -3.20 12.26 -16.23
N GLU A 107 -3.14 13.46 -15.63
CA GLU A 107 -1.91 14.26 -15.50
C GLU A 107 -0.78 13.54 -14.73
N VAL A 108 -1.12 12.55 -13.90
CA VAL A 108 -0.13 11.70 -13.22
C VAL A 108 0.60 10.80 -14.23
N MET A 109 -0.11 10.33 -15.26
CA MET A 109 0.47 9.52 -16.34
C MET A 109 1.37 10.39 -17.22
N ASP A 110 0.89 11.57 -17.62
CA ASP A 110 1.68 12.56 -18.36
C ASP A 110 2.99 12.90 -17.62
N ARG A 111 2.91 13.01 -16.28
CA ARG A 111 4.10 13.24 -15.46
C ARG A 111 5.10 12.09 -15.58
N LEU A 112 4.65 10.84 -15.48
CA LEU A 112 5.53 9.68 -15.57
C LEU A 112 6.18 9.59 -16.96
N GLU A 113 5.44 9.86 -18.03
CA GLU A 113 6.00 9.92 -19.38
C GLU A 113 7.04 11.04 -19.52
N ALA A 114 6.80 12.21 -18.91
CA ALA A 114 7.77 13.30 -18.87
C ALA A 114 9.06 12.97 -18.08
N GLU A 115 8.99 12.00 -17.17
CA GLU A 115 10.15 11.42 -16.45
C GLU A 115 10.85 10.29 -17.23
N GLY A 116 10.40 10.03 -18.46
CA GLY A 116 10.97 9.08 -19.41
C GLY A 116 10.43 7.66 -19.29
N PHE A 117 9.35 7.44 -18.53
CA PHE A 117 8.70 6.13 -18.46
C PHE A 117 7.83 5.88 -19.69
N LEU A 118 7.73 4.61 -20.10
CA LEU A 118 6.89 4.19 -21.21
C LEU A 118 5.61 3.55 -20.67
N ILE A 119 4.47 4.09 -21.11
CA ILE A 119 3.15 3.51 -20.89
C ILE A 119 2.70 2.89 -22.21
N GLU A 120 2.66 1.56 -22.25
CA GLU A 120 2.30 0.77 -23.45
C GLU A 120 0.79 0.49 -23.52
N GLY A 121 0.10 0.60 -22.38
CA GLY A 121 -1.34 0.39 -22.31
C GLY A 121 -1.90 0.42 -20.90
N PHE A 122 -3.22 0.23 -20.82
CA PHE A 122 -3.97 0.24 -19.57
C PHE A 122 -4.77 -1.06 -19.41
N MET A 123 -4.82 -1.56 -18.18
CA MET A 123 -5.85 -2.48 -17.72
C MET A 123 -6.78 -1.68 -16.80
N ASP A 124 -8.00 -1.42 -17.26
CA ASP A 124 -8.94 -0.55 -16.56
C ASP A 124 -10.09 -1.36 -15.97
N TYR A 125 -10.07 -1.52 -14.65
CA TYR A 125 -11.10 -2.24 -13.89
C TYR A 125 -12.18 -1.30 -13.34
N THR A 126 -12.14 0.01 -13.63
CA THR A 126 -12.99 1.01 -12.98
C THR A 126 -14.48 0.85 -13.28
N THR A 127 -14.85 0.22 -14.40
CA THR A 127 -16.25 -0.03 -14.76
C THR A 127 -16.96 -0.96 -13.77
N ALA A 128 -16.22 -1.77 -13.00
CA ALA A 128 -16.77 -2.64 -11.96
C ALA A 128 -17.50 -1.84 -10.86
N GLU A 129 -17.20 -0.54 -10.70
CA GLU A 129 -17.89 0.37 -9.79
C GLU A 129 -19.39 0.50 -10.11
N GLU A 130 -19.80 0.33 -11.37
CA GLU A 130 -21.20 0.36 -11.80
C GLU A 130 -22.01 -0.82 -11.24
N GLU A 131 -21.33 -1.92 -10.92
CA GLU A 131 -21.89 -3.14 -10.33
C GLU A 131 -21.68 -3.21 -8.81
N GLY A 132 -21.01 -2.20 -8.23
CA GLY A 132 -20.69 -2.16 -6.80
C GLY A 132 -19.58 -3.13 -6.39
N LEU A 133 -18.71 -3.51 -7.34
CA LEU A 133 -17.54 -4.35 -7.11
C LEU A 133 -16.28 -3.47 -7.03
N PHE A 134 -15.36 -3.83 -6.13
CA PHE A 134 -14.20 -2.97 -5.81
C PHE A 134 -12.94 -3.79 -5.59
N LEU A 135 -11.79 -3.19 -5.92
CA LEU A 135 -10.47 -3.79 -5.72
C LEU A 135 -9.46 -2.66 -5.60
N GLU A 136 -9.21 -2.17 -4.39
CA GLU A 136 -8.39 -0.97 -4.13
C GLU A 136 -6.87 -1.22 -4.26
N GLY A 137 -6.49 -1.64 -5.46
CA GLY A 137 -5.13 -1.71 -5.97
C GLY A 137 -4.18 -2.45 -5.05
N THR A 138 -3.00 -1.89 -4.88
CA THR A 138 -1.95 -2.51 -4.05
C THR A 138 -2.19 -2.34 -2.54
N GLY A 139 -3.28 -1.67 -2.16
CA GLY A 139 -3.84 -1.74 -0.80
C GLY A 139 -4.38 -3.13 -0.51
N SER A 140 -5.20 -3.62 -1.43
CA SER A 140 -5.84 -4.94 -1.37
C SER A 140 -4.92 -6.07 -1.88
N ILE A 141 -4.05 -5.79 -2.84
CA ILE A 141 -3.24 -6.80 -3.54
C ILE A 141 -1.77 -6.71 -3.17
N LEU A 142 -1.20 -7.81 -2.65
CA LEU A 142 0.24 -7.96 -2.45
C LEU A 142 0.81 -8.93 -3.49
N MET A 143 1.62 -8.41 -4.41
CA MET A 143 2.21 -9.18 -5.52
C MET A 143 3.59 -9.75 -5.16
N ASP A 144 3.72 -11.08 -5.16
CA ASP A 144 5.02 -11.79 -5.18
C ASP A 144 5.49 -11.92 -6.63
N ARG A 145 5.93 -10.79 -7.19
CA ARG A 145 6.24 -10.62 -8.61
C ARG A 145 7.22 -11.66 -9.15
N VAL A 146 8.18 -12.08 -8.32
CA VAL A 146 9.21 -13.07 -8.72
C VAL A 146 8.66 -14.49 -8.76
N ASN A 147 7.66 -14.80 -7.93
CA ASN A 147 7.10 -16.15 -7.82
C ASN A 147 5.73 -16.28 -8.53
N GLY A 148 5.25 -15.23 -9.18
CA GLY A 148 3.96 -15.25 -9.88
C GLY A 148 2.80 -15.54 -8.94
N LYS A 149 2.78 -14.99 -7.72
CA LYS A 149 1.65 -15.11 -6.79
C LYS A 149 1.09 -13.74 -6.39
N ALA A 150 -0.20 -13.66 -6.13
CA ALA A 150 -0.83 -12.48 -5.54
C ALA A 150 -1.64 -12.86 -4.30
N TYR A 151 -1.52 -12.07 -3.22
CA TYR A 151 -2.21 -12.29 -1.96
C TYR A 151 -3.28 -11.23 -1.75
N CYS A 152 -4.49 -11.66 -1.42
CA CYS A 152 -5.62 -10.77 -1.19
C CYS A 152 -6.48 -11.25 0.00
N ALA A 153 -6.63 -10.38 1.00
CA ALA A 153 -7.64 -10.53 2.03
C ALA A 153 -8.95 -9.90 1.54
N LEU A 154 -10.02 -10.70 1.47
CA LEU A 154 -11.32 -10.22 1.00
C LEU A 154 -11.93 -9.21 1.98
N SER A 155 -12.55 -8.17 1.43
CA SER A 155 -13.17 -7.09 2.19
C SER A 155 -14.19 -6.35 1.32
N PRO A 156 -14.95 -5.39 1.86
CA PRO A 156 -15.79 -4.50 1.04
C PRO A 156 -15.02 -3.71 -0.04
N ARG A 157 -13.67 -3.70 0.01
CA ARG A 157 -12.76 -3.01 -0.92
C ARG A 157 -11.93 -3.98 -1.77
N ALA A 158 -12.24 -5.27 -1.71
CA ALA A 158 -11.52 -6.34 -2.39
C ALA A 158 -12.48 -7.49 -2.71
N ASP A 159 -13.07 -7.42 -3.89
CA ASP A 159 -13.93 -8.45 -4.46
C ASP A 159 -13.12 -9.65 -4.96
N GLU A 160 -13.68 -10.85 -4.78
CA GLU A 160 -13.00 -12.12 -5.11
C GLU A 160 -12.87 -12.30 -6.63
N ASP A 161 -13.97 -12.09 -7.38
CA ASP A 161 -14.01 -12.33 -8.83
C ASP A 161 -13.12 -11.33 -9.55
N LEU A 162 -13.16 -10.05 -9.15
CA LEU A 162 -12.30 -9.02 -9.73
C LEU A 162 -10.82 -9.24 -9.40
N PHE A 163 -10.51 -9.77 -8.21
CA PHE A 163 -9.13 -10.16 -7.88
C PHE A 163 -8.64 -11.35 -8.73
N ILE A 164 -9.51 -12.32 -9.01
CA ILE A 164 -9.21 -13.44 -9.90
C ILE A 164 -8.96 -12.93 -11.33
N GLU A 165 -9.81 -12.04 -11.84
CA GLU A 165 -9.61 -11.41 -13.16
C GLU A 165 -8.25 -10.69 -13.24
N PHE A 166 -7.91 -9.88 -12.24
CA PHE A 166 -6.57 -9.27 -12.16
C PHE A 166 -5.44 -10.32 -12.18
N CYS A 167 -5.61 -11.44 -11.47
CA CYS A 167 -4.62 -12.49 -11.46
C CYS A 167 -4.47 -13.17 -12.84
N GLU A 168 -5.56 -13.36 -13.56
CA GLU A 168 -5.54 -13.91 -14.92
C GLU A 168 -4.85 -12.96 -15.91
N ASP A 169 -5.16 -11.66 -15.87
CA ASP A 169 -4.59 -10.64 -16.75
C ASP A 169 -3.08 -10.43 -16.54
N PHE A 170 -2.62 -10.55 -15.30
CA PHE A 170 -1.22 -10.32 -14.92
C PHE A 170 -0.42 -11.60 -14.64
N GLU A 171 -0.98 -12.77 -14.97
CA GLU A 171 -0.35 -14.09 -14.82
C GLU A 171 0.11 -14.42 -13.38
N TYR A 172 -0.74 -14.13 -12.40
CA TYR A 172 -0.54 -14.48 -10.99
C TYR A 172 -1.38 -15.69 -10.56
N ASP A 173 -0.80 -16.54 -9.72
CA ASP A 173 -1.54 -17.53 -8.94
C ASP A 173 -2.21 -16.83 -7.73
N PRO A 174 -3.55 -16.89 -7.59
CA PRO A 174 -4.25 -16.21 -6.51
C PRO A 174 -4.10 -16.93 -5.17
N VAL A 175 -3.85 -16.17 -4.10
CA VAL A 175 -3.88 -16.61 -2.70
C VAL A 175 -4.91 -15.76 -1.95
N ILE A 176 -6.12 -16.31 -1.86
CA ILE A 176 -7.31 -15.64 -1.32
C ILE A 176 -7.56 -16.12 0.11
N PHE A 177 -7.88 -15.20 1.02
CA PHE A 177 -8.22 -15.50 2.41
C PHE A 177 -9.08 -14.40 3.02
N ASN A 178 -9.59 -14.64 4.22
CA ASN A 178 -10.32 -13.67 5.02
C ASN A 178 -9.45 -13.22 6.20
N ALA A 179 -9.44 -11.92 6.49
CA ALA A 179 -8.72 -11.34 7.61
C ALA A 179 -9.61 -10.40 8.42
N TYR A 180 -9.56 -10.52 9.74
CA TYR A 180 -10.43 -9.82 10.67
C TYR A 180 -9.63 -9.07 11.73
N GLN A 181 -10.25 -8.04 12.29
CA GLN A 181 -9.75 -7.21 13.36
C GLN A 181 -10.84 -7.04 14.43
N THR A 182 -10.42 -6.69 15.65
CA THR A 182 -11.36 -6.57 16.77
C THR A 182 -11.82 -5.13 16.93
N VAL A 183 -13.10 -4.85 16.69
CA VAL A 183 -13.72 -3.52 16.87
C VAL A 183 -14.88 -3.65 17.84
N ASN A 184 -14.83 -2.95 18.98
CA ASN A 184 -15.84 -3.02 20.04
C ASN A 184 -16.18 -4.46 20.52
N GLY A 185 -15.20 -5.38 20.45
CA GLY A 185 -15.37 -6.79 20.84
C GLY A 185 -15.91 -7.70 19.74
N GLU A 186 -16.15 -7.18 18.53
CA GLU A 186 -16.60 -7.95 17.36
C GLU A 186 -15.46 -8.11 16.34
N ARG A 187 -15.47 -9.23 15.60
CA ARG A 187 -14.52 -9.47 14.50
C ARG A 187 -15.09 -8.87 13.22
N LEU A 188 -14.48 -7.81 12.74
CA LEU A 188 -14.85 -7.13 11.49
C LEU A 188 -13.73 -7.29 10.45
N PRO A 189 -14.05 -7.29 9.14
CA PRO A 189 -13.02 -7.39 8.11
C PRO A 189 -11.94 -6.31 8.22
N ILE A 190 -10.70 -6.67 7.92
CA ILE A 190 -9.64 -5.71 7.66
C ILE A 190 -9.84 -5.19 6.24
N TYR A 191 -9.85 -3.86 6.09
CA TYR A 191 -10.22 -3.24 4.82
C TYR A 191 -9.18 -3.46 3.71
N HIS A 192 -7.89 -3.50 4.03
CA HIS A 192 -6.78 -3.72 3.09
C HIS A 192 -5.76 -4.75 3.61
N THR A 193 -5.34 -5.65 2.74
CA THR A 193 -4.28 -6.65 2.99
C THR A 193 -2.99 -6.00 3.47
N ASN A 194 -2.60 -4.85 2.90
CA ASN A 194 -1.36 -4.16 3.23
C ASN A 194 -1.31 -3.55 4.64
N VAL A 195 -2.40 -3.61 5.41
CA VAL A 195 -2.42 -3.19 6.82
C VAL A 195 -1.91 -4.31 7.72
N MET A 196 -2.20 -5.57 7.35
CA MET A 196 -1.85 -6.75 8.14
C MET A 196 -0.63 -7.51 7.61
N MET A 197 -0.21 -7.22 6.38
CA MET A 197 0.87 -7.93 5.69
C MET A 197 1.76 -6.98 4.88
N CYS A 198 3.07 -7.20 4.96
CA CYS A 198 4.09 -6.64 4.07
C CYS A 198 4.85 -7.78 3.41
N LEU A 199 4.98 -7.72 2.08
CA LEU A 199 5.71 -8.70 1.29
C LEU A 199 7.00 -8.07 0.72
N ALA A 200 8.14 -8.68 1.06
CA ALA A 200 9.47 -8.27 0.61
C ALA A 200 10.11 -9.34 -0.31
N GLU A 201 11.33 -9.10 -0.78
CA GLU A 201 12.09 -10.05 -1.61
C GLU A 201 12.20 -11.45 -0.97
N ASN A 202 12.62 -11.52 0.29
CA ASN A 202 13.00 -12.78 0.95
C ASN A 202 12.25 -13.04 2.25
N PHE A 203 11.36 -12.13 2.66
CA PHE A 203 10.61 -12.26 3.90
C PHE A 203 9.22 -11.66 3.75
N CYS A 204 8.34 -12.00 4.69
CA CYS A 204 7.02 -11.44 4.81
C CYS A 204 6.75 -11.11 6.28
N VAL A 205 6.38 -9.85 6.55
CA VAL A 205 5.85 -9.45 7.85
C VAL A 205 4.34 -9.64 7.81
N ILE A 206 3.76 -10.40 8.73
CA ILE A 206 2.35 -10.76 8.65
C ILE A 206 1.70 -10.99 10.02
N CYS A 207 0.51 -10.44 10.20
CA CYS A 207 -0.34 -10.71 11.37
C CYS A 207 -1.22 -11.94 11.14
N LEU A 208 -0.67 -13.14 11.37
CA LEU A 208 -1.39 -14.39 11.17
C LEU A 208 -2.60 -14.59 12.12
N ASP A 209 -2.67 -13.83 13.21
CA ASP A 209 -3.78 -13.92 14.16
C ASP A 209 -5.07 -13.26 13.63
N THR A 210 -4.97 -12.47 12.55
CA THR A 210 -6.13 -11.91 11.85
C THR A 210 -6.85 -12.91 10.94
N ILE A 211 -6.18 -14.01 10.58
CA ILE A 211 -6.74 -15.06 9.72
C ILE A 211 -7.39 -16.10 10.62
N ASP A 212 -8.69 -15.90 10.89
CA ASP A 212 -9.44 -16.68 11.88
C ASP A 212 -9.62 -18.14 11.45
N ASP A 213 -9.80 -18.43 10.14
CA ASP A 213 -9.88 -19.80 9.63
C ASP A 213 -8.49 -20.48 9.66
N PRO A 214 -8.30 -21.56 10.44
CA PRO A 214 -7.03 -22.27 10.51
C PRO A 214 -6.56 -22.88 9.19
N LYS A 215 -7.48 -23.20 8.26
CA LYS A 215 -7.15 -23.73 6.93
C LYS A 215 -6.59 -22.65 6.03
N GLU A 216 -7.25 -21.50 5.94
CA GLU A 216 -6.76 -20.34 5.17
C GLU A 216 -5.39 -19.90 5.70
N ARG A 217 -5.26 -19.76 7.03
CA ARG A 217 -3.99 -19.39 7.67
C ARG A 217 -2.87 -20.39 7.35
N LYS A 218 -3.19 -21.68 7.33
CA LYS A 218 -2.21 -22.73 6.96
C LYS A 218 -1.83 -22.62 5.49
N GLU A 219 -2.78 -22.33 4.61
CA GLU A 219 -2.51 -22.16 3.18
C GLU A 219 -1.64 -20.93 2.91
N VAL A 220 -1.94 -19.77 3.49
CA VAL A 220 -1.11 -18.56 3.37
C VAL A 220 0.33 -18.84 3.82
N VAL A 221 0.52 -19.49 4.98
CA VAL A 221 1.85 -19.88 5.47
C VAL A 221 2.56 -20.87 4.53
N LYS A 222 1.81 -21.82 3.95
CA LYS A 222 2.36 -22.77 2.97
C LYS A 222 2.83 -22.03 1.72
N GLN A 223 2.00 -21.16 1.15
CA GLN A 223 2.30 -20.39 -0.06
C GLN A 223 3.56 -19.52 0.11
N LEU A 224 3.67 -18.81 1.25
CA LEU A 224 4.86 -18.01 1.58
C LEU A 224 6.14 -18.84 1.70
N ARG A 225 6.04 -20.05 2.28
CA ARG A 225 7.18 -20.97 2.39
C ARG A 225 7.58 -21.57 1.06
N GLU A 226 6.62 -21.87 0.19
CA GLU A 226 6.90 -22.32 -1.19
C GLU A 226 7.63 -21.23 -2.00
N SER A 227 7.34 -19.95 -1.73
CA SER A 227 8.09 -18.80 -2.24
C SER A 227 9.41 -18.51 -1.49
N ASN A 228 9.85 -19.41 -0.59
CA ASN A 228 11.06 -19.28 0.23
C ASN A 228 11.13 -18.01 1.11
N LYS A 229 9.99 -17.45 1.53
CA LYS A 229 9.95 -16.24 2.38
C LYS A 229 10.13 -16.60 3.86
N GLU A 230 11.02 -15.91 4.56
CA GLU A 230 11.07 -15.90 6.03
C GLU A 230 9.79 -15.22 6.57
N ILE A 231 9.04 -15.92 7.42
CA ILE A 231 7.80 -15.37 7.99
C ILE A 231 8.12 -14.68 9.33
N ILE A 232 7.99 -13.36 9.35
CA ILE A 232 8.15 -12.51 10.53
C ILE A 232 6.75 -12.19 11.06
N LYS A 233 6.34 -12.89 12.12
CA LYS A 233 4.99 -12.72 12.69
C LYS A 233 4.90 -11.44 13.50
N ILE A 234 3.84 -10.67 13.31
CA ILE A 234 3.46 -9.53 14.16
C ILE A 234 2.14 -9.81 14.89
N THR A 235 1.92 -9.16 16.02
CA THR A 235 0.66 -9.25 16.78
C THR A 235 -0.38 -8.27 16.24
N GLU A 236 -1.66 -8.44 16.59
CA GLU A 236 -2.69 -7.44 16.26
C GLU A 236 -2.33 -6.05 16.85
N ALA A 237 -1.75 -6.01 18.05
CA ALA A 237 -1.31 -4.74 18.66
C ALA A 237 -0.23 -4.04 17.81
N GLN A 238 0.69 -4.79 17.20
CA GLN A 238 1.70 -4.25 16.27
C GLN A 238 1.06 -3.87 14.92
N MET A 239 0.09 -4.64 14.43
CA MET A 239 -0.70 -4.27 13.25
C MET A 239 -1.43 -2.94 13.44
N TYR A 240 -2.02 -2.69 14.62
CA TYR A 240 -2.60 -1.39 14.99
C TYR A 240 -1.57 -0.26 15.15
N GLN A 241 -0.28 -0.58 15.11
CA GLN A 241 0.81 0.39 14.97
C GLN A 241 1.37 0.38 13.54
N PHE A 242 0.58 -0.06 12.55
CA PHE A 242 0.93 -0.14 11.14
C PHE A 242 2.15 -1.03 10.81
N ALA A 243 2.47 -2.02 11.66
CA ALA A 243 3.61 -2.89 11.42
C ALA A 243 3.48 -3.79 10.17
N GLY A 244 2.26 -3.95 9.62
CA GLY A 244 2.06 -4.59 8.31
C GLY A 244 2.19 -3.62 7.14
N ASN A 245 2.08 -2.30 7.36
CA ASN A 245 2.06 -1.27 6.33
C ASN A 245 3.46 -0.76 5.98
N MET A 246 4.31 -1.71 5.56
CA MET A 246 5.70 -1.47 5.20
C MET A 246 5.93 -1.74 3.71
N LEU A 247 6.97 -1.15 3.13
CA LEU A 247 7.38 -1.41 1.75
C LEU A 247 8.90 -1.59 1.68
N GLN A 248 9.35 -2.65 1.01
CA GLN A 248 10.77 -2.78 0.68
C GLN A 248 11.07 -2.03 -0.62
N VAL A 249 12.08 -1.16 -0.60
CA VAL A 249 12.49 -0.35 -1.76
C VAL A 249 13.99 -0.46 -2.00
N LEU A 250 14.41 -0.10 -3.22
CA LEU A 250 15.80 -0.07 -3.63
C LEU A 250 16.35 1.37 -3.57
N GLY A 251 17.36 1.60 -2.74
CA GLY A 251 18.09 2.86 -2.68
C GLY A 251 19.34 2.86 -3.56
N ALA A 252 20.22 3.85 -3.37
CA ALA A 252 21.47 3.95 -4.11
C ALA A 252 22.39 2.72 -3.87
N ASN A 253 23.15 2.35 -4.90
CA ASN A 253 24.08 1.20 -4.89
C ASN A 253 23.40 -0.13 -4.53
N ASP A 254 22.17 -0.34 -5.02
CA ASP A 254 21.35 -1.53 -4.79
C ASP A 254 21.09 -1.87 -3.32
N LYS A 255 21.19 -0.86 -2.44
CA LYS A 255 20.94 -1.05 -1.01
C LYS A 255 19.44 -1.13 -0.75
N ARG A 256 19.00 -2.22 -0.12
CA ARG A 256 17.59 -2.42 0.24
C ARG A 256 17.23 -1.71 1.54
N TYR A 257 16.04 -1.12 1.55
CA TYR A 257 15.44 -0.49 2.71
C TYR A 257 14.03 -1.02 2.94
N LEU A 258 13.69 -1.38 4.17
CA LEU A 258 12.30 -1.56 4.58
C LEU A 258 11.80 -0.24 5.16
N VAL A 259 10.87 0.38 4.46
CA VAL A 259 10.30 1.67 4.77
C VAL A 259 9.03 1.47 5.61
N MET A 260 8.93 2.20 6.71
CA MET A 260 7.83 2.10 7.67
C MET A 260 7.62 3.42 8.43
N SER A 261 6.53 3.56 9.18
CA SER A 261 6.39 4.67 10.13
C SER A 261 7.24 4.47 11.38
N THR A 262 7.45 5.53 12.14
CA THR A 262 8.10 5.43 13.45
C THR A 262 7.24 4.63 14.44
N ALA A 263 5.90 4.72 14.38
CA ALA A 263 5.01 3.91 15.20
C ALA A 263 5.24 2.41 14.95
N ALA A 264 5.26 2.01 13.67
CA ALA A 264 5.57 0.65 13.27
C ALA A 264 6.94 0.21 13.79
N HIS A 265 7.99 1.01 13.54
CA HIS A 265 9.35 0.72 13.97
C HIS A 265 9.44 0.51 15.50
N LYS A 266 8.86 1.41 16.30
CA LYS A 266 8.86 1.33 17.78
C LYS A 266 8.06 0.15 18.31
N SER A 267 7.08 -0.34 17.56
CA SER A 267 6.26 -1.49 17.97
C SER A 267 6.99 -2.84 17.84
N LEU A 268 8.02 -2.93 17.00
CA LEU A 268 8.74 -4.16 16.71
C LEU A 268 9.61 -4.62 17.88
N THR A 269 9.67 -5.93 18.10
CA THR A 269 10.59 -6.51 19.08
C THR A 269 12.03 -6.52 18.54
N PRO A 270 13.04 -6.58 19.41
CA PRO A 270 14.43 -6.74 19.00
C PRO A 270 14.67 -7.95 18.07
N GLU A 271 13.92 -9.05 18.27
CA GLU A 271 14.01 -10.24 17.42
C GLU A 271 13.47 -9.99 16.01
N GLN A 272 12.32 -9.29 15.89
CA GLN A 272 11.72 -8.93 14.61
C GLN A 272 12.62 -7.94 13.85
N MET A 273 13.15 -6.91 14.53
CA MET A 273 14.10 -5.96 13.93
C MET A 273 15.34 -6.70 13.41
N ARG A 274 15.96 -7.56 14.22
CA ARG A 274 17.09 -8.38 13.78
C ARG A 274 16.74 -9.29 12.60
N ALA A 275 15.52 -9.82 12.52
CA ALA A 275 15.10 -10.64 11.39
C ALA A 275 15.02 -9.81 10.10
N ILE A 276 14.44 -8.61 10.16
CA ILE A 276 14.39 -7.65 9.03
C ILE A 276 15.79 -7.21 8.61
N GLU A 277 16.64 -6.85 9.57
CA GLU A 277 17.98 -6.30 9.34
C GLU A 277 18.98 -7.28 8.71
N LYS A 278 18.67 -8.59 8.72
CA LYS A 278 19.41 -9.58 7.92
C LYS A 278 19.30 -9.31 6.42
N HIS A 279 18.17 -8.73 5.99
CA HIS A 279 17.81 -8.61 4.58
C HIS A 279 17.92 -7.18 4.06
N CYS A 280 17.67 -6.17 4.90
CA CYS A 280 17.64 -4.76 4.49
C CYS A 280 17.78 -3.80 5.67
N SER A 281 18.16 -2.55 5.42
CA SER A 281 18.17 -1.51 6.46
C SER A 281 16.75 -1.02 6.74
N ILE A 282 16.44 -0.65 7.98
CA ILE A 282 15.17 0.00 8.32
C ILE A 282 15.26 1.50 8.03
N LEU A 283 14.26 2.07 7.37
CA LEU A 283 14.07 3.50 7.21
C LEU A 283 12.70 3.89 7.77
N SER A 284 12.66 4.77 8.77
CA SER A 284 11.39 5.19 9.38
C SER A 284 11.13 6.69 9.35
N SER A 285 9.85 7.07 9.26
CA SER A 285 9.39 8.46 9.38
C SER A 285 8.23 8.65 10.34
N GLU A 286 8.17 9.81 10.99
CA GLU A 286 6.98 10.21 11.76
C GLU A 286 5.86 10.50 10.75
N LEU A 287 4.72 9.83 10.92
CA LEU A 287 3.54 9.94 10.06
C LEU A 287 2.27 10.02 10.93
N GLU A 288 2.40 10.54 12.16
CA GLU A 288 1.35 10.49 13.19
C GLU A 288 0.03 11.10 12.69
N THR A 289 0.07 12.29 12.11
CA THR A 289 -1.13 12.96 11.59
C THR A 289 -1.76 12.18 10.43
N ILE A 290 -0.93 11.66 9.52
CA ILE A 290 -1.39 10.89 8.36
C ILE A 290 -2.03 9.57 8.81
N GLU A 291 -1.41 8.87 9.75
CA GLU A 291 -1.89 7.62 10.32
C GLU A 291 -3.21 7.82 11.06
N THR A 292 -3.27 8.80 11.95
CA THR A 292 -4.46 9.08 12.76
C THR A 292 -5.64 9.52 11.91
N CYS A 293 -5.47 10.46 10.97
CA CYS A 293 -6.62 10.96 10.20
C CYS A 293 -6.96 10.13 8.96
N GLY A 294 -5.96 9.55 8.30
CA GLY A 294 -6.16 8.82 7.03
C GLY A 294 -6.36 7.31 7.23
N GLY A 295 -5.93 6.76 8.36
CA GLY A 295 -5.98 5.32 8.63
C GLY A 295 -5.07 4.50 7.71
N GLY A 296 -4.14 5.15 7.01
CA GLY A 296 -3.09 4.57 6.16
C GLY A 296 -1.71 5.07 6.61
N SER A 297 -0.65 4.34 6.26
CA SER A 297 0.72 4.64 6.70
C SER A 297 1.69 4.61 5.51
N ALA A 298 2.98 4.38 5.78
CA ALA A 298 4.08 4.52 4.84
C ALA A 298 3.80 3.82 3.49
N ARG A 299 3.40 2.54 3.50
CA ARG A 299 3.14 1.78 2.26
C ARG A 299 2.02 2.40 1.44
N CYS A 300 0.95 2.87 2.07
CA CYS A 300 -0.19 3.45 1.35
C CYS A 300 0.21 4.69 0.55
N MET A 301 1.17 5.47 1.07
CA MET A 301 1.64 6.70 0.42
C MET A 301 2.52 6.47 -0.81
N MET A 302 2.93 5.23 -1.07
CA MET A 302 3.95 4.89 -2.07
C MET A 302 3.36 3.96 -3.14
N ALA A 303 3.17 4.49 -4.35
CA ALA A 303 2.88 3.68 -5.53
C ALA A 303 4.18 3.30 -6.23
N GLU A 304 4.47 2.01 -6.32
CA GLU A 304 5.70 1.48 -6.89
C GLU A 304 5.69 1.59 -8.42
N VAL A 305 6.65 2.30 -9.01
CA VAL A 305 6.75 2.47 -10.47
C VAL A 305 7.72 1.42 -11.02
N PHE A 306 7.18 0.44 -11.75
CA PHE A 306 7.97 -0.59 -12.45
C PHE A 306 8.02 -0.37 -13.97
N LEU A 307 7.42 0.71 -14.48
CA LEU A 307 7.38 0.99 -15.92
C LEU A 307 8.80 0.98 -16.51
N PRO A 308 8.97 0.46 -17.74
CA PRO A 308 10.22 0.58 -18.45
C PRO A 308 10.52 2.05 -18.77
N LYS A 309 11.80 2.39 -18.91
CA LYS A 309 12.22 3.70 -19.41
C LYS A 309 12.56 3.62 -20.89
N ALA A 310 12.32 4.71 -21.61
CA ALA A 310 12.84 4.86 -22.97
C ALA A 310 14.38 4.70 -22.91
N GLU A 311 14.95 3.87 -23.78
CA GLU A 311 16.40 3.83 -23.96
C GLU A 311 16.86 5.16 -24.59
N ASP A 312 17.93 5.75 -24.04
CA ASP A 312 18.58 6.96 -24.59
C ASP A 312 19.25 6.70 -25.96
#